data_AF-A0A7Y2Y0N5-F1
#
_entry.id   AF-A0A7Y2Y0N5-F1
#
_cell.length_a   1.000
_cell.length_b   1.000
_cell.length_c   1.000
_cell.angle_alpha   90.00
_cell.angle_beta   90.00
_cell.angle_gamma   90.00
#
_symmetry.space_group_name_H-M   'P 1'
#
loop_
_entity.id
_entity.type
_entity.pdbx_description
1 polymer ?
#
loop_
_entity_poly.entity_id
_entity_poly.type
_entity_poly.pdbx_seq_one_letter_code
_entity_poly.pdbx_strand_id
1 'polypeptide(L)'
;MRDAAPNTVYLADYTPFGFIVDDVSLTFKLDPNKTRVKSRIAFRPNPEATDKTFFLHGENLKLISATIDGQPVNTEQTDDGITCPVPDAPFVWEAEVEIDPANNTALEGLYMSNGMYCTQCEAEGFRKITFYPDRPDVMATFTVSIDGPHPVLLSNGNPVKTSEHHAEWHDPWPKPAYLFALVAGDLVAHSDTFTTMSGRKVDLNLYVRRGDEGKCAFGMDALKASMKWDEDVYGREYDLDLFNIVAVDDFNMGAMENKGLNIFNSSAVLASPETSTDVNFERIEAIIAHEYFHNWTGNRITCRDWFQLSLKEGFTVFRDQEFSADMGSRGVKRIQDVRM
;
A
#
# COMPACT_ATOMS: atom_id res chain seq x y z
N MET A 1 22.57 -7.73 -19.11
CA MET A 1 21.96 -6.96 -20.21
C MET A 1 20.53 -7.46 -20.33
N ARG A 2 19.54 -6.66 -19.92
CA ARG A 2 18.12 -6.92 -20.25
C ARG A 2 17.94 -6.36 -21.67
N ASP A 3 18.10 -7.21 -22.69
CA ASP A 3 17.95 -6.84 -24.11
C ASP A 3 16.61 -7.28 -24.72
N ALA A 4 15.70 -7.85 -23.93
CA ALA A 4 14.31 -8.03 -24.36
C ALA A 4 13.51 -6.77 -23.99
N ALA A 5 13.05 -6.02 -25.00
CA ALA A 5 12.04 -5.00 -24.76
C ALA A 5 10.82 -5.65 -24.11
N PRO A 6 10.17 -5.01 -23.12
CA PRO A 6 8.97 -5.56 -22.50
C PRO A 6 7.92 -5.82 -23.58
N ASN A 7 7.28 -7.00 -23.53
CA ASN A 7 6.21 -7.36 -24.45
C ASN A 7 5.04 -6.39 -24.26
N THR A 8 4.48 -5.88 -25.36
CA THR A 8 3.30 -5.02 -25.29
C THR A 8 2.11 -5.81 -24.77
N VAL A 9 1.49 -5.32 -23.69
CA VAL A 9 0.25 -5.86 -23.12
C VAL A 9 -0.93 -5.13 -23.77
N TYR A 10 -1.98 -5.86 -24.14
CA TYR A 10 -3.20 -5.30 -24.70
C TYR A 10 -4.39 -5.51 -23.77
N LEU A 11 -5.25 -4.49 -23.63
CA LEU A 11 -6.50 -4.58 -22.86
C LEU A 11 -7.41 -5.74 -23.32
N ALA A 12 -7.40 -6.04 -24.63
CA ALA A 12 -8.21 -7.11 -25.21
C ALA A 12 -7.77 -8.52 -24.77
N ASP A 13 -6.54 -8.66 -24.26
CA ASP A 13 -5.95 -9.94 -23.85
C ASP A 13 -6.21 -10.25 -22.37
N TYR A 14 -6.98 -9.41 -21.68
CA TYR A 14 -7.34 -9.65 -20.28
C TYR A 14 -8.00 -11.02 -20.10
N THR A 15 -7.44 -11.81 -19.19
CA THR A 15 -8.04 -13.04 -18.67
C THR A 15 -7.99 -13.03 -17.14
N PRO A 16 -9.03 -13.55 -16.45
CA PRO A 16 -8.99 -13.73 -15.00
C PRO A 16 -7.81 -14.63 -14.59
N PHE A 17 -7.21 -14.35 -13.44
CA PHE A 17 -6.17 -15.23 -12.89
C PHE A 17 -6.73 -16.62 -12.59
N GLY A 18 -5.95 -17.67 -12.86
CA GLY A 18 -6.35 -19.07 -12.74
C GLY A 18 -6.78 -19.52 -11.34
N PHE A 19 -6.45 -18.72 -10.32
CA PHE A 19 -6.69 -19.04 -8.92
C PHE A 19 -7.29 -17.84 -8.21
N ILE A 20 -8.11 -18.12 -7.20
CA ILE A 20 -8.56 -17.14 -6.21
C ILE A 20 -7.65 -17.26 -5.00
N VAL A 21 -7.25 -16.12 -4.43
CA VAL A 21 -6.48 -16.05 -3.19
C VAL A 21 -7.45 -15.77 -2.04
N ASP A 22 -7.55 -16.70 -1.09
CA ASP A 22 -8.47 -16.57 0.04
C ASP A 22 -7.84 -15.76 1.19
N ASP A 23 -6.57 -16.03 1.52
CA ASP A 23 -5.80 -15.30 2.54
C ASP A 23 -4.30 -15.27 2.23
N VAL A 24 -3.65 -14.21 2.74
CA VAL A 24 -2.20 -14.01 2.66
C VAL A 24 -1.66 -13.79 4.07
N SER A 25 -0.69 -14.61 4.46
CA SER A 25 0.07 -14.45 5.70
C SER A 25 1.54 -14.18 5.36
N LEU A 26 2.07 -13.05 5.84
CA LEU A 26 3.46 -12.65 5.61
C LEU A 26 4.22 -12.57 6.94
N THR A 27 5.47 -13.01 6.94
CA THR A 27 6.39 -12.78 8.05
C THR A 27 7.68 -12.16 7.53
N PHE A 28 7.99 -10.96 8.01
CA PHE A 28 9.20 -10.22 7.70
C PHE A 28 10.17 -10.33 8.86
N LYS A 29 11.41 -10.77 8.58
CA LYS A 29 12.54 -10.61 9.50
C LYS A 29 13.46 -9.56 8.91
N LEU A 30 13.38 -8.34 9.44
CA LEU A 30 14.05 -7.19 8.89
C LEU A 30 15.55 -7.28 9.12
N ASP A 31 16.29 -7.24 8.02
CA ASP A 31 17.73 -7.05 7.97
C ASP A 31 18.02 -6.17 6.75
N PRO A 32 18.88 -5.13 6.87
CA PRO A 32 19.02 -4.15 5.79
C PRO A 32 19.48 -4.79 4.47
N ASN A 33 20.25 -5.87 4.50
CA ASN A 33 20.78 -6.50 3.29
C ASN A 33 20.24 -7.92 3.03
N LYS A 34 19.58 -8.52 4.03
CA LYS A 34 19.12 -9.92 3.99
C LYS A 34 17.78 -10.11 4.67
N THR A 35 16.84 -9.19 4.41
CA THR A 35 15.49 -9.32 4.95
C THR A 35 14.89 -10.63 4.46
N ARG A 36 14.37 -11.43 5.40
CA ARG A 36 13.70 -12.71 5.11
C ARG A 36 12.21 -12.47 5.04
N VAL A 37 11.59 -12.88 3.94
CA VAL A 37 10.15 -12.79 3.76
C VAL A 37 9.60 -14.19 3.60
N LYS A 38 8.79 -14.62 4.55
CA LYS A 38 7.97 -15.83 4.43
C LYS A 38 6.58 -15.43 3.98
N SER A 39 6.11 -16.04 2.90
CA SER A 39 4.73 -15.94 2.46
C SER A 39 4.05 -17.29 2.61
N ARG A 40 2.81 -17.26 3.11
CA ARG A 40 1.88 -18.38 3.10
C ARG A 40 0.59 -17.87 2.47
N ILE A 41 0.18 -18.49 1.36
CA ILE A 41 -0.92 -18.02 0.53
C ILE A 41 -1.87 -19.18 0.26
N ALA A 42 -3.13 -19.01 0.64
CA ALA A 42 -4.18 -19.99 0.35
C ALA A 42 -4.76 -19.73 -1.04
N PHE A 43 -4.64 -20.71 -1.93
CA PHE A 43 -5.17 -20.66 -3.28
C PHE A 43 -6.30 -21.66 -3.46
N ARG A 44 -7.25 -21.34 -4.32
CA ARG A 44 -8.21 -22.29 -4.87
C ARG A 44 -8.46 -22.02 -6.36
N PRO A 45 -8.82 -23.04 -7.16
CA PRO A 45 -9.11 -22.84 -8.58
C PRO A 45 -10.18 -21.76 -8.81
N ASN A 46 -9.94 -20.87 -9.76
CA ASN A 46 -10.92 -19.89 -10.19
C ASN A 46 -11.86 -20.51 -11.24
N PRO A 47 -13.15 -20.72 -10.95
CA PRO A 47 -14.08 -21.32 -11.92
C PRO A 47 -14.35 -20.44 -13.15
N GLU A 48 -14.04 -19.14 -13.08
CA GLU A 48 -14.22 -18.20 -14.19
C GLU A 48 -13.00 -18.13 -15.13
N ALA A 49 -11.85 -18.68 -14.71
CA ALA A 49 -10.63 -18.63 -15.48
C ALA A 49 -10.53 -19.80 -16.47
N THR A 50 -10.22 -19.48 -17.73
CA THR A 50 -9.92 -20.47 -18.77
C THR A 50 -8.45 -20.88 -18.75
N ASP A 51 -7.56 -19.96 -18.39
CA ASP A 51 -6.15 -20.25 -18.13
C ASP A 51 -5.98 -20.69 -16.68
N LYS A 52 -5.50 -21.93 -16.50
CA LYS A 52 -5.23 -22.53 -15.19
C LYS A 52 -3.73 -22.54 -14.84
N THR A 53 -2.91 -21.82 -15.59
CA THR A 53 -1.48 -21.76 -15.36
C THR A 53 -1.18 -21.09 -14.03
N PHE A 54 -0.47 -21.81 -13.15
CA PHE A 54 0.01 -21.25 -11.89
C PHE A 54 1.32 -20.52 -12.13
N PHE A 55 1.25 -19.19 -12.12
CA PHE A 55 2.41 -18.32 -12.23
C PHE A 55 2.34 -17.24 -11.15
N LEU A 56 3.43 -17.08 -10.41
CA LEU A 56 3.59 -16.02 -9.42
C LEU A 56 4.72 -15.11 -9.88
N HIS A 57 4.46 -13.81 -9.99
CA HIS A 57 5.46 -12.82 -10.35
C HIS A 57 6.49 -12.70 -9.22
N GLY A 58 7.75 -12.51 -9.58
CA GLY A 58 8.83 -12.29 -8.64
C GLY A 58 10.02 -11.65 -9.34
N GLU A 59 10.57 -10.57 -8.76
CA GLU A 59 11.71 -9.86 -9.34
C GLU A 59 12.80 -9.65 -8.28
N ASN A 60 14.05 -9.99 -8.63
CA ASN A 60 15.22 -9.84 -7.75
C ASN A 60 15.07 -10.54 -6.37
N LEU A 61 14.36 -11.67 -6.36
CA LEU A 61 14.14 -12.49 -5.17
C LEU A 61 15.14 -13.64 -5.13
N LYS A 62 15.81 -13.84 -4.01
CA LYS A 62 16.56 -15.09 -3.76
C LYS A 62 15.63 -16.09 -3.08
N LEU A 63 15.12 -17.08 -3.81
CA LEU A 63 14.33 -18.17 -3.22
C LEU A 63 15.19 -19.06 -2.31
N ILE A 64 14.68 -19.39 -1.13
CA ILE A 64 15.30 -20.34 -0.19
C ILE A 64 14.54 -21.65 -0.15
N SER A 65 13.23 -21.58 -0.03
CA SER A 65 12.38 -22.76 0.00
C SER A 65 10.99 -22.43 -0.54
N ALA A 66 10.37 -23.42 -1.17
CA ALA A 66 8.96 -23.38 -1.54
C ALA A 66 8.30 -24.72 -1.20
N THR A 67 7.06 -24.67 -0.73
CA THR A 67 6.24 -25.86 -0.46
C THR A 67 4.81 -25.66 -0.92
N ILE A 68 4.15 -26.77 -1.24
CA ILE A 68 2.69 -26.84 -1.39
C ILE A 68 2.17 -27.82 -0.34
N ASP A 69 1.24 -27.38 0.49
CA ASP A 69 0.66 -28.16 1.59
C ASP A 69 1.74 -28.80 2.50
N GLY A 70 2.78 -28.02 2.80
CA GLY A 70 3.93 -28.43 3.61
C GLY A 70 4.90 -29.41 2.93
N GLN A 71 4.66 -29.80 1.67
CA GLN A 71 5.57 -30.65 0.90
C GLN A 71 6.46 -29.81 -0.01
N PRO A 72 7.79 -30.04 -0.03
CA PRO A 72 8.70 -29.36 -0.97
C PRO A 72 8.25 -29.51 -2.42
N VAL A 73 8.28 -28.42 -3.16
CA VAL A 73 7.92 -28.39 -4.58
C VAL A 73 9.11 -27.95 -5.42
N ASN A 74 9.30 -28.61 -6.57
CA ASN A 74 10.26 -28.16 -7.57
C ASN A 74 9.62 -27.06 -8.41
N THR A 75 10.31 -25.93 -8.48
CA THR A 75 9.84 -24.73 -9.15
C THR A 75 10.68 -24.43 -10.38
N GLU A 76 10.03 -23.98 -11.45
CA GLU A 76 10.69 -23.39 -12.61
C GLU A 76 10.69 -21.87 -12.42
N GLN A 77 11.88 -21.28 -12.25
CA GLN A 77 12.05 -19.84 -12.13
C GLN A 77 12.42 -19.23 -13.48
N THR A 78 11.79 -18.10 -13.79
CA THR A 78 12.13 -17.23 -14.91
C THR A 78 12.56 -15.87 -14.36
N ASP A 79 12.98 -14.96 -15.25
CA ASP A 79 13.30 -13.58 -14.86
C ASP A 79 12.06 -12.80 -14.34
N ASP A 80 10.85 -13.26 -14.70
CA ASP A 80 9.58 -12.62 -14.37
C ASP A 80 8.89 -13.21 -13.12
N GLY A 81 9.32 -14.40 -12.69
CA GLY A 81 8.68 -15.09 -11.57
C GLY A 81 8.89 -16.60 -11.53
N ILE A 82 7.87 -17.31 -11.09
CA ILE A 82 7.96 -18.74 -10.78
C ILE A 82 6.69 -19.48 -11.17
N THR A 83 6.86 -20.70 -11.67
CA THR A 83 5.76 -21.63 -11.94
C THR A 83 6.10 -23.01 -11.39
N CYS A 84 5.06 -23.78 -11.07
CA CYS A 84 5.18 -25.19 -10.72
C CYS A 84 3.83 -25.89 -10.91
N PRO A 85 3.82 -27.24 -10.99
CA PRO A 85 2.57 -27.99 -10.96
C PRO A 85 1.84 -27.80 -9.62
N VAL A 86 0.54 -27.52 -9.69
CA VAL A 86 -0.32 -27.35 -8.51
C VAL A 86 -1.55 -28.27 -8.60
N PRO A 87 -2.19 -28.61 -7.46
CA PRO A 87 -3.45 -29.36 -7.46
C PRO A 87 -4.60 -28.60 -8.16
N ASP A 88 -5.51 -29.31 -8.82
CA ASP A 88 -6.82 -28.77 -9.26
C ASP A 88 -7.83 -28.83 -8.09
N ALA A 89 -7.39 -28.35 -6.93
CA ALA A 89 -8.11 -28.29 -5.66
C ALA A 89 -7.54 -27.16 -4.82
N PRO A 90 -8.19 -26.70 -3.73
CA PRO A 90 -7.57 -25.75 -2.81
C PRO A 90 -6.23 -26.27 -2.25
N PHE A 91 -5.23 -25.40 -2.16
CA PHE A 91 -3.90 -25.71 -1.67
C PHE A 91 -3.26 -24.49 -1.00
N VAL A 92 -2.23 -24.72 -0.18
CA VAL A 92 -1.45 -23.65 0.45
C VAL A 92 -0.06 -23.62 -0.17
N TRP A 93 0.28 -22.50 -0.80
CA TRP A 93 1.64 -22.18 -1.21
C TRP A 93 2.39 -21.53 -0.06
N GLU A 94 3.60 -21.98 0.22
CA GLU A 94 4.51 -21.29 1.14
C GLU A 94 5.86 -21.09 0.47
N ALA A 95 6.43 -19.89 0.61
CA ALA A 95 7.77 -19.59 0.15
C ALA A 95 8.55 -18.78 1.17
N GLU A 96 9.86 -18.99 1.24
CA GLU A 96 10.78 -18.09 1.94
C GLU A 96 11.76 -17.51 0.93
N VAL A 97 11.83 -16.18 0.87
CA VAL A 97 12.76 -15.42 0.03
C VAL A 97 13.64 -14.52 0.87
N GLU A 98 14.77 -14.12 0.30
CA GLU A 98 15.68 -13.10 0.83
C GLU A 98 15.76 -11.93 -0.15
N ILE A 99 15.65 -10.71 0.40
CA ILE A 99 15.71 -9.43 -0.33
C ILE A 99 16.70 -8.48 0.36
N ASP A 100 17.17 -7.47 -0.38
CA ASP A 100 18.18 -6.50 0.06
C ASP A 100 17.63 -5.05 0.01
N PRO A 101 16.88 -4.61 1.04
CA PRO A 101 16.29 -3.27 1.08
C PRO A 101 17.30 -2.12 1.04
N ALA A 102 18.51 -2.30 1.58
CA ALA A 102 19.54 -1.27 1.66
C ALA A 102 20.13 -0.93 0.28
N ASN A 103 20.19 -1.91 -0.62
CA ASN A 103 20.68 -1.71 -1.98
C ASN A 103 19.54 -1.51 -3.00
N ASN A 104 18.28 -1.43 -2.56
CA ASN A 104 17.14 -1.15 -3.43
C ASN A 104 17.01 0.36 -3.72
N THR A 105 17.76 0.83 -4.72
CA THR A 105 17.74 2.24 -5.14
C THR A 105 16.58 2.58 -6.09
N ALA A 106 15.74 1.61 -6.46
CA ALA A 106 14.57 1.85 -7.30
C ALA A 106 13.40 2.45 -6.52
N LEU A 107 13.40 2.31 -5.18
CA LEU A 107 12.31 2.72 -4.29
C LEU A 107 10.96 2.06 -4.63
N GLU A 108 11.01 0.78 -5.03
CA GLU A 108 9.86 -0.09 -5.33
C GLU A 108 10.03 -1.43 -4.59
N GLY A 109 8.94 -2.01 -4.08
CA GLY A 109 9.00 -3.11 -3.12
C GLY A 109 9.40 -2.60 -1.73
N LEU A 110 10.21 -3.36 -0.98
CA LEU A 110 10.75 -2.96 0.31
C LEU A 110 12.13 -2.31 0.13
N TYR A 111 12.34 -1.12 0.68
CA TYR A 111 13.59 -0.37 0.58
C TYR A 111 13.87 0.43 1.87
N MET A 112 15.05 1.04 1.94
CA MET A 112 15.49 1.89 3.05
C MET A 112 15.43 3.38 2.66
N SER A 113 14.78 4.22 3.46
CA SER A 113 14.87 5.69 3.42
C SER A 113 15.47 6.19 4.73
N ASN A 114 16.74 6.61 4.66
CA ASN A 114 17.52 7.17 5.78
C ASN A 114 17.33 6.41 7.12
N GLY A 115 17.60 5.09 7.12
CA GLY A 115 17.53 4.23 8.31
C GLY A 115 16.14 3.67 8.65
N MET A 116 15.11 3.99 7.87
CA MET A 116 13.75 3.46 8.01
C MET A 116 13.41 2.55 6.83
N TYR A 117 12.70 1.46 7.10
CA TYR A 117 12.10 0.60 6.06
C TYR A 117 10.79 1.22 5.60
N CYS A 118 10.61 1.29 4.29
CA CYS A 118 9.37 1.73 3.65
C CYS A 118 9.07 0.82 2.47
N THR A 119 7.80 0.82 2.05
CA THR A 119 7.37 0.08 0.86
C THR A 119 6.70 0.98 -0.15
N GLN A 120 6.86 0.65 -1.42
CA GLN A 120 6.04 1.18 -2.52
C GLN A 120 5.67 0.02 -3.45
N CYS A 121 4.38 -0.32 -3.53
CA CYS A 121 3.93 -1.50 -4.26
C CYS A 121 3.13 -1.18 -5.53
N GLU A 122 2.60 0.04 -5.69
CA GLU A 122 1.98 0.44 -6.96
C GLU A 122 3.04 0.80 -8.02
N ALA A 123 2.92 0.33 -9.26
CA ALA A 123 1.86 -0.57 -9.78
C ALA A 123 2.15 -2.06 -9.56
N GLU A 124 3.43 -2.44 -9.60
CA GLU A 124 3.87 -3.84 -9.65
C GLU A 124 5.12 -4.05 -8.78
N GLY A 125 5.18 -3.36 -7.63
CA GLY A 125 6.31 -3.40 -6.71
C GLY A 125 6.25 -4.56 -5.71
N PHE A 126 5.07 -5.16 -5.49
CA PHE A 126 4.94 -6.23 -4.49
C PHE A 126 5.69 -7.51 -4.90
N ARG A 127 5.82 -7.79 -6.21
CA ARG A 127 6.67 -8.88 -6.74
C ARG A 127 8.16 -8.74 -6.39
N LYS A 128 8.61 -7.58 -5.93
CA LYS A 128 9.98 -7.35 -5.42
C LYS A 128 10.13 -7.69 -3.93
N ILE A 129 9.05 -8.15 -3.29
CA ILE A 129 9.01 -8.52 -1.86
C ILE A 129 8.89 -10.04 -1.70
N THR A 130 7.98 -10.67 -2.44
CA THR A 130 7.76 -12.12 -2.45
C THR A 130 7.10 -12.54 -3.77
N PHE A 131 7.03 -13.85 -4.02
CA PHE A 131 6.30 -14.37 -5.18
C PHE A 131 4.79 -14.21 -4.99
N TYR A 132 4.12 -13.54 -5.92
CA TYR A 132 2.68 -13.24 -5.82
C TYR A 132 2.01 -13.08 -7.20
N PRO A 133 0.70 -13.35 -7.38
CA PRO A 133 -0.02 -12.90 -8.57
C PRO A 133 -0.23 -11.37 -8.51
N ASP A 134 0.84 -10.62 -8.80
CA ASP A 134 0.93 -9.17 -8.64
C ASP A 134 0.13 -8.40 -9.71
N ARG A 135 -1.19 -8.42 -9.55
CA ARG A 135 -2.21 -7.79 -10.41
C ARG A 135 -3.40 -7.32 -9.58
N PRO A 136 -4.11 -6.23 -9.96
CA PRO A 136 -5.04 -5.55 -9.07
C PRO A 136 -6.42 -6.24 -8.93
N ASP A 137 -6.79 -7.17 -9.81
CA ASP A 137 -8.00 -8.00 -9.65
C ASP A 137 -7.81 -9.20 -8.71
N VAL A 138 -6.60 -9.45 -8.20
CA VAL A 138 -6.36 -10.46 -7.17
C VAL A 138 -6.35 -9.81 -5.79
N MET A 139 -7.47 -9.92 -5.09
CA MET A 139 -7.66 -9.35 -3.76
C MET A 139 -7.68 -10.45 -2.69
N ALA A 140 -7.04 -10.18 -1.55
CA ALA A 140 -7.04 -11.08 -0.41
C ALA A 140 -6.99 -10.31 0.91
N THR A 141 -7.36 -10.96 2.00
CA THR A 141 -7.06 -10.44 3.35
C THR A 141 -5.59 -10.68 3.68
N PHE A 142 -4.99 -9.79 4.47
CA PHE A 142 -3.56 -9.87 4.80
C PHE A 142 -3.36 -9.92 6.32
N THR A 143 -2.54 -10.86 6.75
CA THR A 143 -1.97 -10.89 8.11
C THR A 143 -0.46 -10.76 8.01
N VAL A 144 0.12 -9.80 8.71
CA VAL A 144 1.52 -9.40 8.54
C VAL A 144 2.21 -9.40 9.89
N SER A 145 3.21 -10.27 10.04
CA SER A 145 4.11 -10.29 11.18
C SER A 145 5.44 -9.63 10.80
N ILE A 146 5.94 -8.76 11.66
CA ILE A 146 7.18 -8.01 11.45
C ILE A 146 8.08 -8.21 12.66
N ASP A 147 9.26 -8.79 12.44
CA ASP A 147 10.35 -8.89 13.41
C ASP A 147 11.43 -7.87 13.02
N GLY A 148 11.78 -6.96 13.92
CA GLY A 148 12.84 -5.98 13.66
C GLY A 148 13.19 -5.11 14.87
N PRO A 149 14.41 -4.58 14.96
CA PRO A 149 14.88 -3.86 16.15
C PRO A 149 14.24 -2.47 16.36
N HIS A 150 13.44 -2.00 15.39
CA HIS A 150 12.89 -0.64 15.38
C HIS A 150 11.76 -0.49 16.42
N PRO A 151 11.62 0.69 17.04
CA PRO A 151 10.57 0.95 18.03
C PRO A 151 9.17 1.04 17.42
N VAL A 152 9.06 1.41 16.15
CA VAL A 152 7.79 1.49 15.41
C VAL A 152 7.81 0.48 14.28
N LEU A 153 6.80 -0.40 14.24
CA LEU A 153 6.59 -1.44 13.23
C LEU A 153 5.12 -1.40 12.78
N LEU A 154 4.86 -0.95 11.57
CA LEU A 154 3.51 -0.70 11.03
C LEU A 154 3.25 -1.53 9.77
N SER A 155 2.01 -1.98 9.62
CA SER A 155 1.46 -2.49 8.35
C SER A 155 -0.03 -2.12 8.25
N ASN A 156 -0.71 -2.60 7.21
CA ASN A 156 -2.13 -2.33 6.98
C ASN A 156 -3.02 -2.94 8.07
N GLY A 157 -4.21 -2.37 8.25
CA GLY A 157 -5.24 -2.92 9.15
C GLY A 157 -5.03 -2.56 10.62
N ASN A 158 -5.44 -3.46 11.51
CA ASN A 158 -5.39 -3.26 12.96
C ASN A 158 -4.25 -4.08 13.61
N PRO A 159 -3.58 -3.55 14.65
CA PRO A 159 -2.59 -4.31 15.39
C PRO A 159 -3.28 -5.44 16.18
N VAL A 160 -2.84 -6.67 15.94
CA VAL A 160 -3.26 -7.87 16.69
C VAL A 160 -2.39 -8.06 17.91
N LYS A 161 -1.08 -7.82 17.75
CA LYS A 161 -0.08 -7.97 18.80
C LYS A 161 1.06 -6.99 18.56
N THR A 162 1.51 -6.35 19.63
CA THR A 162 2.69 -5.48 19.61
C THR A 162 3.54 -5.78 20.84
N SER A 163 4.83 -5.99 20.62
CA SER A 163 5.83 -6.16 21.68
C SER A 163 7.15 -5.53 21.24
N GLU A 164 8.12 -5.50 22.14
CA GLU A 164 9.48 -5.09 21.77
C GLU A 164 9.97 -5.95 20.59
N HIS A 165 10.37 -5.26 19.51
CA HIS A 165 10.90 -5.82 18.27
C HIS A 165 9.97 -6.74 17.47
N HIS A 166 8.67 -6.74 17.75
CA HIS A 166 7.71 -7.56 17.02
C HIS A 166 6.33 -6.92 16.95
N ALA A 167 5.70 -6.94 15.78
CA ALA A 167 4.31 -6.53 15.60
C ALA A 167 3.58 -7.45 14.61
N GLU A 168 2.33 -7.74 14.91
CA GLU A 168 1.40 -8.48 14.05
C GLU A 168 0.20 -7.60 13.73
N TRP A 169 -0.13 -7.51 12.44
CA TRP A 169 -1.18 -6.67 11.88
C TRP A 169 -2.14 -7.54 11.07
N HIS A 170 -3.43 -7.23 11.14
CA HIS A 170 -4.46 -7.91 10.36
C HIS A 170 -5.38 -6.89 9.69
N ASP A 171 -5.45 -6.98 8.37
CA ASP A 171 -6.41 -6.23 7.57
C ASP A 171 -7.57 -7.15 7.15
N PRO A 172 -8.78 -6.92 7.70
CA PRO A 172 -9.93 -7.77 7.44
C PRO A 172 -10.56 -7.52 6.06
N TRP A 173 -10.14 -6.48 5.34
CA TRP A 173 -10.70 -6.12 4.03
C TRP A 173 -9.84 -6.73 2.90
N PRO A 174 -10.44 -7.49 1.98
CA PRO A 174 -9.74 -7.93 0.79
C PRO A 174 -9.20 -6.74 0.00
N LYS A 175 -7.90 -6.78 -0.32
CA LYS A 175 -7.24 -5.75 -1.11
C LYS A 175 -6.23 -6.37 -2.09
N PRO A 176 -5.96 -5.72 -3.23
CA PRO A 176 -4.83 -6.08 -4.08
C PRO A 176 -3.49 -5.77 -3.44
N ALA A 177 -2.45 -6.47 -3.89
CA ALA A 177 -1.12 -6.38 -3.31
C ALA A 177 -0.44 -5.01 -3.48
N TYR A 178 -0.84 -4.20 -4.46
CA TYR A 178 -0.30 -2.85 -4.63
C TYR A 178 -0.63 -1.92 -3.44
N LEU A 179 -1.67 -2.24 -2.67
CA LEU A 179 -2.07 -1.49 -1.47
C LEU A 179 -1.39 -2.00 -0.18
N PHE A 180 -0.52 -3.00 -0.29
CA PHE A 180 0.29 -3.44 0.83
C PHE A 180 1.25 -2.32 1.27
N ALA A 181 1.41 -2.16 2.58
CA ALA A 181 2.44 -1.33 3.17
C ALA A 181 3.13 -1.97 4.37
N LEU A 182 4.42 -1.67 4.51
CA LEU A 182 5.21 -1.93 5.70
C LEU A 182 6.12 -0.74 5.98
N VAL A 183 6.10 -0.26 7.22
CA VAL A 183 7.03 0.77 7.70
C VAL A 183 7.68 0.31 9.00
N ALA A 184 8.99 0.48 9.12
CA ALA A 184 9.72 0.23 10.36
C ALA A 184 10.84 1.26 10.59
N GLY A 185 10.84 1.97 11.71
CA GLY A 185 11.81 3.03 11.99
C GLY A 185 11.74 3.64 13.40
N ASP A 186 12.63 4.58 13.70
CA ASP A 186 12.53 5.46 14.89
C ASP A 186 11.64 6.66 14.55
N LEU A 187 10.34 6.49 14.77
CA LEU A 187 9.29 7.44 14.44
C LEU A 187 8.56 7.91 15.70
N VAL A 188 8.02 9.12 15.64
CA VAL A 188 7.15 9.70 16.66
C VAL A 188 5.79 9.95 16.04
N ALA A 189 4.73 9.53 16.75
CA ALA A 189 3.36 9.78 16.33
C ALA A 189 2.86 11.14 16.85
N HIS A 190 2.35 11.97 15.94
CA HIS A 190 1.42 13.04 16.26
C HIS A 190 0.00 12.45 16.18
N SER A 191 -0.60 12.16 17.33
CA SER A 191 -1.85 11.41 17.41
C SER A 191 -3.06 12.30 17.72
N ASP A 192 -4.20 11.94 17.16
CA ASP A 192 -5.50 12.53 17.46
C ASP A 192 -6.61 11.48 17.19
N THR A 193 -7.87 11.89 17.17
CA THR A 193 -9.02 11.00 16.97
C THR A 193 -10.09 11.66 16.10
N PHE A 194 -10.86 10.84 15.40
CA PHE A 194 -12.06 11.26 14.67
C PHE A 194 -13.25 10.38 15.10
N THR A 195 -14.44 10.95 15.19
CA THR A 195 -15.67 10.17 15.44
C THR A 195 -16.53 10.22 14.19
N THR A 196 -16.78 9.05 13.61
CA THR A 196 -17.54 8.92 12.35
C THR A 196 -19.02 9.22 12.53
N MET A 197 -19.74 9.35 11.42
CA MET A 197 -21.19 9.56 11.38
C MET A 197 -22.00 8.45 12.07
N SER A 198 -21.46 7.22 12.21
CA SER A 198 -22.10 6.15 12.99
C SER A 198 -21.68 6.10 14.46
N GLY A 199 -20.71 6.94 14.87
CA GLY A 199 -20.17 6.99 16.22
C GLY A 199 -18.94 6.11 16.44
N ARG A 200 -18.32 5.54 15.40
CA ARG A 200 -17.02 4.85 15.52
C ARG A 200 -15.95 5.87 15.87
N LYS A 201 -15.19 5.59 16.93
CA LYS A 201 -13.96 6.32 17.21
C LYS A 201 -12.81 5.73 16.39
N VAL A 202 -12.16 6.55 15.59
CA VAL A 202 -11.00 6.22 14.78
C VAL A 202 -9.79 6.91 15.38
N ASP A 203 -8.75 6.15 15.71
CA ASP A 203 -7.47 6.70 16.16
C ASP A 203 -6.65 7.15 14.93
N LEU A 204 -6.18 8.40 14.93
CA LEU A 204 -5.42 8.99 13.83
C LEU A 204 -3.97 9.18 14.27
N ASN A 205 -3.01 8.74 13.45
CA ASN A 205 -1.59 8.93 13.75
C ASN A 205 -0.85 9.44 12.52
N LEU A 206 -0.11 10.54 12.70
CA LEU A 206 0.82 11.04 11.71
C LEU A 206 2.24 10.81 12.24
N TYR A 207 2.91 9.81 11.69
CA TYR A 207 4.26 9.40 12.09
C TYR A 207 5.31 10.20 11.32
N VAL A 208 6.23 10.78 12.08
CA VAL A 208 7.35 11.58 11.56
C VAL A 208 8.65 11.18 12.23
N ARG A 209 9.77 11.63 11.67
CA ARG A 209 11.06 11.59 12.36
C ARG A 209 11.09 12.61 13.49
N ARG A 210 11.94 12.35 14.49
CA ARG A 210 12.21 13.31 15.56
C ARG A 210 12.70 14.64 15.01
N GLY A 211 12.13 15.74 15.49
CA GLY A 211 12.39 17.10 15.04
C GLY A 211 11.31 17.67 14.12
N ASP A 212 10.46 16.83 13.52
CA ASP A 212 9.40 17.27 12.61
C ASP A 212 8.00 17.31 13.27
N GLU A 213 7.88 16.99 14.57
CA GLU A 213 6.61 16.93 15.29
C GLU A 213 5.85 18.27 15.24
N GLY A 214 6.58 19.38 15.22
CA GLY A 214 6.02 20.73 15.14
C GLY A 214 5.36 21.08 13.80
N LYS A 215 5.47 20.21 12.79
CA LYS A 215 4.96 20.43 11.42
C LYS A 215 3.73 19.58 11.08
N CYS A 216 3.20 18.82 12.04
CA CYS A 216 2.17 17.80 11.81
C CYS A 216 0.73 18.31 11.93
N ALA A 217 0.52 19.40 12.68
CA ALA A 217 -0.82 19.84 13.08
C ALA A 217 -1.75 20.10 11.89
N PHE A 218 -1.26 20.81 10.87
CA PHE A 218 -2.04 21.09 9.67
C PHE A 218 -2.42 19.81 8.91
N GLY A 219 -1.49 18.86 8.78
CA GLY A 219 -1.79 17.58 8.12
C GLY A 219 -2.85 16.76 8.87
N MET A 220 -2.83 16.79 10.20
CA MET A 220 -3.87 16.15 11.02
C MET A 220 -5.25 16.82 10.85
N ASP A 221 -5.28 18.15 10.82
CA ASP A 221 -6.53 18.90 10.60
C ASP A 221 -7.09 18.65 9.18
N ALA A 222 -6.22 18.62 8.17
CA ALA A 222 -6.60 18.27 6.80
C ALA A 222 -7.22 16.87 6.72
N LEU A 223 -6.59 15.87 7.36
CA LEU A 223 -7.13 14.50 7.40
C LEU A 223 -8.55 14.47 8.01
N LYS A 224 -8.76 15.15 9.14
CA LYS A 224 -10.09 15.25 9.77
C LYS A 224 -11.11 15.95 8.89
N ALA A 225 -10.70 17.01 8.18
CA ALA A 225 -11.54 17.71 7.23
C ALA A 225 -11.94 16.79 6.06
N SER A 226 -11.00 16.00 5.52
CA SER A 226 -11.27 15.01 4.48
C SER A 226 -12.25 13.94 4.95
N MET A 227 -12.06 13.38 6.14
CA MET A 227 -12.98 12.41 6.73
C MET A 227 -14.40 12.97 6.87
N LYS A 228 -14.52 14.18 7.41
CA LYS A 228 -15.82 14.83 7.61
C LYS A 228 -16.52 15.15 6.30
N TRP A 229 -15.76 15.68 5.34
CA TRP A 229 -16.31 16.06 4.04
C TRP A 229 -16.80 14.84 3.26
N ASP A 230 -16.08 13.71 3.30
CA ASP A 230 -16.49 12.50 2.59
C ASP A 230 -17.78 11.89 3.19
N GLU A 231 -17.97 12.01 4.51
CA GLU A 231 -19.24 11.69 5.18
C GLU A 231 -20.36 12.63 4.75
N ASP A 232 -20.13 13.94 4.74
CA ASP A 232 -21.16 14.93 4.44
C ASP A 232 -21.60 14.92 2.96
N VAL A 233 -20.64 14.79 2.04
CA VAL A 233 -20.89 14.97 0.60
C VAL A 233 -21.19 13.64 -0.09
N TYR A 234 -20.50 12.55 0.29
CA TYR A 234 -20.65 11.24 -0.36
C TYR A 234 -21.22 10.16 0.58
N GLY A 235 -21.47 10.46 1.86
CA GLY A 235 -21.91 9.46 2.84
C GLY A 235 -20.92 8.32 3.00
N ARG A 236 -19.62 8.60 2.86
CA ARG A 236 -18.53 7.63 2.94
C ARG A 236 -17.92 7.68 4.34
N GLU A 237 -18.19 6.65 5.13
CA GLU A 237 -17.59 6.47 6.45
C GLU A 237 -16.32 5.61 6.35
N TYR A 238 -15.34 5.87 7.24
CA TYR A 238 -14.12 5.07 7.35
C TYR A 238 -14.37 3.71 8.03
N ASP A 239 -13.61 2.69 7.63
CA ASP A 239 -13.94 1.28 7.83
C ASP A 239 -12.92 0.47 8.66
N LEU A 240 -11.93 1.14 9.27
CA LEU A 240 -11.00 0.58 10.24
C LEU A 240 -11.01 1.37 11.54
N ASP A 241 -10.33 0.85 12.56
CA ASP A 241 -10.28 1.48 13.90
C ASP A 241 -9.15 2.51 14.03
N LEU A 242 -8.21 2.51 13.08
CA LEU A 242 -7.14 3.50 13.02
C LEU A 242 -6.79 3.88 11.58
N PHE A 243 -6.24 5.09 11.42
CA PHE A 243 -5.70 5.59 10.16
C PHE A 243 -4.30 6.16 10.41
N ASN A 244 -3.29 5.55 9.79
CA ASN A 244 -1.91 5.98 9.92
C ASN A 244 -1.46 6.72 8.65
N ILE A 245 -0.72 7.80 8.85
CA ILE A 245 0.08 8.47 7.82
C ILE A 245 1.54 8.38 8.26
N VAL A 246 2.46 8.07 7.34
CA VAL A 246 3.90 8.11 7.59
C VAL A 246 4.55 9.10 6.63
N ALA A 247 5.27 10.09 7.16
CA ALA A 247 6.09 11.01 6.38
C ALA A 247 7.47 10.40 6.10
N VAL A 248 7.88 10.35 4.83
CA VAL A 248 9.17 9.81 4.38
C VAL A 248 9.84 10.80 3.41
N ASP A 249 11.16 10.92 3.46
CA ASP A 249 11.88 11.89 2.61
C ASP A 249 12.17 11.34 1.21
N ASP A 250 12.52 10.05 1.11
CA ASP A 250 12.85 9.38 -0.15
C ASP A 250 11.61 8.65 -0.68
N PHE A 251 10.73 9.38 -1.38
CA PHE A 251 9.55 8.83 -2.03
C PHE A 251 9.46 9.29 -3.48
N ASN A 252 9.35 8.36 -4.42
CA ASN A 252 9.25 8.68 -5.85
C ASN A 252 7.96 9.45 -6.18
N MET A 253 6.87 9.12 -5.49
CA MET A 253 5.55 9.75 -5.67
C MET A 253 5.31 10.87 -4.65
N GLY A 254 4.19 11.59 -4.78
CA GLY A 254 3.77 12.57 -3.78
C GLY A 254 3.31 11.91 -2.49
N ALA A 255 2.42 10.94 -2.63
CA ALA A 255 1.92 10.09 -1.57
C ALA A 255 1.36 8.78 -2.18
N MET A 256 0.92 7.85 -1.33
CA MET A 256 0.38 6.56 -1.72
C MET A 256 -0.73 6.12 -0.75
N GLU A 257 -1.82 5.60 -1.30
CA GLU A 257 -3.08 5.32 -0.61
C GLU A 257 -3.14 3.98 0.14
N ASN A 258 -1.99 3.42 0.56
CA ASN A 258 -1.94 2.06 1.12
C ASN A 258 -2.96 1.92 2.26
N LYS A 259 -3.84 0.91 2.18
CA LYS A 259 -5.04 0.79 3.03
C LYS A 259 -4.73 0.93 4.53
N GLY A 260 -5.13 2.05 5.12
CA GLY A 260 -4.96 2.36 6.55
C GLY A 260 -3.54 2.74 7.00
N LEU A 261 -2.57 2.80 6.08
CA LEU A 261 -1.18 3.19 6.33
C LEU A 261 -0.63 3.97 5.14
N ASN A 262 -1.15 5.17 4.91
CA ASN A 262 -0.71 5.97 3.78
C ASN A 262 0.74 6.45 3.98
N ILE A 263 1.53 6.44 2.91
CA ILE A 263 2.93 6.88 2.94
C ILE A 263 3.05 8.14 2.10
N PHE A 264 3.56 9.22 2.69
CA PHE A 264 3.66 10.52 2.06
C PHE A 264 5.11 10.94 1.94
N ASN A 265 5.45 11.62 0.84
CA ASN A 265 6.65 12.45 0.83
C ASN A 265 6.50 13.53 1.92
N SER A 266 7.54 13.78 2.73
CA SER A 266 7.52 14.80 3.79
C SER A 266 7.05 16.17 3.29
N SER A 267 7.38 16.54 2.05
CA SER A 267 6.95 17.80 1.42
C SER A 267 5.46 17.88 1.08
N ALA A 268 4.75 16.75 1.13
CA ALA A 268 3.32 16.61 0.84
C ALA A 268 2.46 16.44 2.10
N VAL A 269 3.06 16.47 3.29
CA VAL A 269 2.34 16.28 4.56
C VAL A 269 2.77 17.23 5.68
N LEU A 270 4.03 17.68 5.69
CA LEU A 270 4.57 18.55 6.74
C LEU A 270 4.50 20.02 6.34
N ALA A 271 3.98 20.87 7.23
CA ALA A 271 3.92 22.31 7.02
C ALA A 271 4.22 23.11 8.29
N SER A 272 4.84 24.29 8.14
CA SER A 272 4.99 25.26 9.23
C SER A 272 4.78 26.69 8.73
N PRO A 273 4.14 27.59 9.49
CA PRO A 273 3.94 28.98 9.07
C PRO A 273 5.25 29.73 8.74
N GLU A 274 6.37 29.32 9.33
CA GLU A 274 7.68 29.92 9.12
C GLU A 274 8.35 29.49 7.81
N THR A 275 7.96 28.33 7.26
CA THR A 275 8.66 27.69 6.12
C THR A 275 7.76 27.34 4.94
N SER A 276 6.44 27.35 5.12
CA SER A 276 5.44 26.96 4.13
C SER A 276 4.66 28.17 3.62
N THR A 277 4.45 28.23 2.31
CA THR A 277 3.56 29.22 1.68
C THR A 277 2.10 28.78 1.73
N ASP A 278 1.15 29.69 1.50
CA ASP A 278 -0.27 29.34 1.39
C ASP A 278 -0.51 28.24 0.35
N VAL A 279 0.19 28.29 -0.79
CA VAL A 279 0.12 27.26 -1.84
C VAL A 279 0.62 25.89 -1.33
N ASN A 280 1.59 25.87 -0.40
CA ASN A 280 2.01 24.61 0.22
C ASN A 280 0.93 24.05 1.13
N PHE A 281 0.27 24.89 1.93
CA PHE A 281 -0.85 24.47 2.77
C PHE A 281 -2.00 23.91 1.92
N GLU A 282 -2.44 24.63 0.88
CA GLU A 282 -3.49 24.17 -0.04
C GLU A 282 -3.12 22.84 -0.71
N ARG A 283 -1.86 22.69 -1.14
CA ARG A 283 -1.38 21.44 -1.76
C ARG A 283 -1.39 20.27 -0.79
N ILE A 284 -0.95 20.47 0.45
CA ILE A 284 -0.93 19.42 1.48
C ILE A 284 -2.36 18.98 1.82
N GLU A 285 -3.27 19.95 1.99
CA GLU A 285 -4.69 19.66 2.23
C GLU A 285 -5.31 18.85 1.09
N ALA A 286 -5.03 19.22 -0.17
CA ALA A 286 -5.52 18.50 -1.34
C ALA A 286 -4.96 17.07 -1.44
N ILE A 287 -3.66 16.87 -1.23
CA ILE A 287 -3.04 15.54 -1.32
C ILE A 287 -3.54 14.64 -0.18
N ILE A 288 -3.62 15.13 1.06
CA ILE A 288 -4.15 14.33 2.18
C ILE A 288 -5.58 13.88 1.90
N ALA A 289 -6.40 14.77 1.35
CA ALA A 289 -7.76 14.44 0.95
C ALA A 289 -7.80 13.40 -0.18
N HIS A 290 -6.98 13.58 -1.22
CA HIS A 290 -6.85 12.65 -2.34
C HIS A 290 -6.55 11.22 -1.83
N GLU A 291 -5.51 11.06 -1.02
CA GLU A 291 -5.13 9.74 -0.51
C GLU A 291 -6.17 9.15 0.45
N TYR A 292 -6.86 9.99 1.23
CA TYR A 292 -7.97 9.52 2.07
C TYR A 292 -9.16 9.05 1.22
N PHE A 293 -9.52 9.77 0.17
CA PHE A 293 -10.64 9.45 -0.71
C PHE A 293 -10.44 8.13 -1.45
N HIS A 294 -9.21 7.78 -1.80
CA HIS A 294 -8.88 6.46 -2.34
C HIS A 294 -9.32 5.29 -1.45
N ASN A 295 -9.52 5.49 -0.13
CA ASN A 295 -10.07 4.47 0.75
C ASN A 295 -11.37 3.85 0.19
N TRP A 296 -12.19 4.65 -0.49
CA TRP A 296 -13.37 4.19 -1.22
C TRP A 296 -13.12 4.00 -2.72
N THR A 297 -12.51 4.98 -3.40
CA THR A 297 -12.32 4.99 -4.86
C THR A 297 -10.90 4.60 -5.25
N GLY A 298 -10.56 3.35 -5.02
CA GLY A 298 -9.22 2.80 -5.24
C GLY A 298 -9.01 1.55 -4.39
N ASN A 299 -9.40 1.62 -3.12
CA ASN A 299 -9.15 0.54 -2.17
C ASN A 299 -10.36 -0.39 -2.03
N ARG A 300 -11.51 0.13 -1.55
CA ARG A 300 -12.74 -0.67 -1.40
C ARG A 300 -13.33 -1.10 -2.74
N ILE A 301 -13.18 -0.26 -3.76
CA ILE A 301 -13.48 -0.56 -5.16
C ILE A 301 -12.21 -0.26 -5.93
N THR A 302 -11.53 -1.31 -6.39
CA THR A 302 -10.23 -1.21 -7.06
C THR A 302 -10.32 -1.49 -8.57
N CYS A 303 -9.20 -1.33 -9.27
CA CYS A 303 -9.07 -1.59 -10.70
C CYS A 303 -9.04 -3.09 -11.00
N ARG A 304 -9.71 -3.52 -12.08
CA ARG A 304 -9.57 -4.90 -12.58
C ARG A 304 -8.19 -5.15 -13.20
N ASP A 305 -7.70 -4.14 -13.91
CA ASP A 305 -6.39 -4.15 -14.57
C ASP A 305 -5.89 -2.70 -14.68
N TRP A 306 -4.60 -2.54 -14.95
CA TRP A 306 -3.95 -1.22 -14.97
C TRP A 306 -4.41 -0.32 -16.13
N PHE A 307 -5.08 -0.84 -17.17
CA PHE A 307 -5.71 0.02 -18.17
C PHE A 307 -6.91 0.80 -17.59
N GLN A 308 -7.45 0.37 -16.44
CA GLN A 308 -8.52 1.05 -15.73
C GLN A 308 -8.00 2.09 -14.72
N LEU A 309 -6.72 2.48 -14.75
CA LEU A 309 -6.14 3.40 -13.77
C LEU A 309 -6.97 4.69 -13.60
N SER A 310 -7.52 5.23 -14.70
CA SER A 310 -8.36 6.42 -14.68
C SER A 310 -9.68 6.25 -13.92
N LEU A 311 -10.14 5.03 -13.66
CA LEU A 311 -11.29 4.75 -12.80
C LEU A 311 -11.01 5.21 -11.36
N LYS A 312 -9.86 4.82 -10.80
CA LYS A 312 -9.47 5.26 -9.44
C LYS A 312 -8.96 6.69 -9.48
N GLU A 313 -7.97 6.97 -10.33
CA GLU A 313 -7.28 8.27 -10.35
C GLU A 313 -8.18 9.39 -10.82
N GLY A 314 -8.85 9.22 -11.95
CA GLY A 314 -9.70 10.28 -12.52
C GLY A 314 -10.86 10.65 -11.58
N PHE A 315 -11.44 9.67 -10.89
CA PHE A 315 -12.52 9.94 -9.95
C PHE A 315 -12.02 10.49 -8.61
N THR A 316 -10.90 10.00 -8.08
CA THR A 316 -10.31 10.55 -6.85
C THR A 316 -9.80 11.97 -7.07
N VAL A 317 -9.17 12.26 -8.22
CA VAL A 317 -8.78 13.63 -8.63
C VAL A 317 -9.99 14.55 -8.65
N PHE A 318 -11.10 14.12 -9.25
CA PHE A 318 -12.32 14.91 -9.22
C PHE A 318 -12.82 15.19 -7.79
N ARG A 319 -12.73 14.20 -6.89
CA ARG A 319 -13.13 14.34 -5.49
C ARG A 319 -12.24 15.32 -4.72
N ASP A 320 -10.92 15.27 -4.89
CA ASP A 320 -10.02 16.25 -4.27
C ASP A 320 -10.26 17.67 -4.81
N GLN A 321 -10.60 17.80 -6.09
CA GLN A 321 -10.91 19.10 -6.68
C GLN A 321 -12.17 19.71 -6.07
N GLU A 322 -13.21 18.90 -5.88
CA GLU A 322 -14.44 19.33 -5.22
C GLU A 322 -14.23 19.64 -3.74
N PHE A 323 -13.43 18.83 -3.03
CA PHE A 323 -13.05 19.10 -1.65
C PHE A 323 -12.31 20.43 -1.50
N SER A 324 -11.23 20.66 -2.26
CA SER A 324 -10.49 21.92 -2.22
C SER A 324 -11.35 23.13 -2.64
N ALA A 325 -12.31 22.93 -3.55
CA ALA A 325 -13.26 23.97 -3.94
C ALA A 325 -14.21 24.37 -2.80
N ASP A 326 -14.62 23.41 -1.96
CA ASP A 326 -15.49 23.61 -0.80
C ASP A 326 -14.75 24.16 0.43
N MET A 327 -13.50 23.72 0.65
CA MET A 327 -12.67 24.21 1.76
C MET A 327 -12.13 25.63 1.49
N GLY A 328 -11.89 25.95 0.22
CA GLY A 328 -11.32 27.23 -0.21
C GLY A 328 -12.24 28.02 -1.14
N SER A 329 -11.75 28.29 -2.35
CA SER A 329 -12.47 29.08 -3.35
C SER A 329 -12.68 28.28 -4.63
N ARG A 330 -13.91 27.82 -4.82
CA ARG A 330 -14.34 27.09 -6.02
C ARG A 330 -13.95 27.75 -7.35
N GLY A 331 -14.04 29.08 -7.43
CA GLY A 331 -13.62 29.83 -8.62
C GLY A 331 -12.11 29.77 -8.87
N VAL A 332 -11.30 29.92 -7.82
CA VAL A 332 -9.84 29.86 -7.92
C VAL A 332 -9.38 28.44 -8.25
N LYS A 333 -9.90 27.44 -7.53
CA LYS A 333 -9.58 26.03 -7.76
C LYS A 333 -9.86 25.62 -9.20
N ARG A 334 -11.06 25.96 -9.72
CA ARG A 334 -11.40 25.63 -11.11
C ARG A 334 -10.50 26.32 -12.13
N ILE A 335 -10.06 27.56 -11.88
CA ILE A 335 -9.11 28.26 -12.77
C ILE A 335 -7.74 27.56 -12.74
N GLN A 336 -7.27 27.13 -11.58
CA GLN A 336 -6.00 26.41 -11.44
C GLN A 336 -6.04 25.07 -12.19
N ASP A 337 -7.11 24.29 -12.03
CA ASP A 337 -7.24 22.97 -12.66
C ASP A 337 -7.36 23.02 -14.19
N VAL A 338 -7.83 24.14 -14.76
CA VAL A 338 -7.90 24.35 -16.22
C VAL A 338 -6.55 24.81 -16.81
N ARG A 339 -5.65 25.35 -15.98
CA ARG A 339 -4.34 25.85 -16.43
C ARG A 339 -3.24 24.81 -16.43
N MET A 340 -3.39 23.74 -15.64
CA MET A 340 -2.53 22.55 -15.68
C MET A 340 -2.83 21.75 -16.96
#